data_AF-A0A920HI73-F1
#
_entry.id   AF-A0A920HI73-F1
#
_cell.length_a   1.000
_cell.length_b   1.000
_cell.length_c   1.000
_cell.angle_alpha   90.00
_cell.angle_beta   90.00
_cell.angle_gamma   90.00
#
_symmetry.space_group_name_H-M   'P 1'
#
loop_
_entity.id
_entity.type
_entity.pdbx_description
1 polymer ?
#
loop_
_entity_poly.entity_id
_entity_poly.type
_entity_poly.pdbx_seq_one_letter_code
_entity_poly.pdbx_strand_id
1 'polypeptide(L)'
;MKRRNFIFDIFSIGIISSMTPKINAKEFINNNMVRSISTWKTTEANLKAGLMLDKGIDGLSAAVSGVAIEEENPKNTTVGFGEHLIDQEE
;
A
#
# COMPACT_ATOMS: atom_id res chain seq x y z
N MET A 1 -39.65 15.07 -14.27
CA MET A 1 -40.04 14.47 -12.96
C MET A 1 -41.08 15.36 -12.29
N LYS A 2 -42.18 14.82 -11.75
CA LYS A 2 -43.21 15.63 -11.07
C LYS A 2 -42.69 16.03 -9.68
N ARG A 3 -42.73 17.33 -9.34
CA ARG A 3 -42.14 17.92 -8.10
C ARG A 3 -42.51 17.21 -6.79
N ARG A 4 -43.69 16.58 -6.76
CA ARG A 4 -44.16 15.75 -5.66
C ARG A 4 -43.29 14.52 -5.40
N ASN A 5 -42.75 13.86 -6.43
CA ASN A 5 -41.90 12.69 -6.23
C ASN A 5 -40.55 13.08 -5.60
N PHE A 6 -39.98 14.21 -6.03
CA PHE A 6 -38.72 14.73 -5.49
C PHE A 6 -38.78 15.05 -3.99
N ILE A 7 -39.89 15.60 -3.50
CA ILE A 7 -40.06 15.89 -2.07
C ILE A 7 -40.15 14.61 -1.25
N PHE A 8 -40.94 13.62 -1.71
CA PHE A 8 -41.04 12.33 -1.01
C PHE A 8 -39.72 11.55 -0.99
N ASP A 9 -38.93 11.65 -2.06
CA ASP A 9 -37.61 11.01 -2.14
C ASP A 9 -36.61 11.63 -1.13
N ILE A 10 -36.61 12.95 -0.96
CA ILE A 10 -35.75 13.62 0.04
C ILE A 10 -36.17 13.26 1.48
N PHE A 11 -37.47 13.27 1.77
CA PHE A 11 -37.96 12.93 3.11
C PHE A 11 -37.64 11.47 3.49
N SER A 12 -37.79 10.54 2.54
CA SER A 12 -37.50 9.13 2.80
C SER A 12 -36.01 8.86 3.04
N ILE A 13 -35.10 9.52 2.31
CA ILE A 13 -33.65 9.44 2.55
C ILE A 13 -33.27 10.01 3.91
N GLY A 14 -33.84 11.16 4.30
CA GLY A 14 -33.56 11.80 5.59
C GLY A 14 -33.95 10.95 6.80
N ILE A 15 -35.10 10.25 6.73
CA ILE A 15 -35.56 9.36 7.81
C ILE A 15 -34.63 8.14 7.93
N ILE A 16 -34.24 7.51 6.82
CA ILE A 16 -33.32 6.38 6.82
C ILE A 16 -31.97 6.77 7.47
N SER A 17 -31.43 7.94 7.16
CA SER A 17 -30.16 8.42 7.75
C SER A 17 -30.23 8.67 9.27
N SER A 18 -31.42 8.88 9.84
CA SER A 18 -31.60 9.09 11.28
C SER A 18 -31.70 7.79 12.08
N MET A 19 -32.16 6.72 11.41
CA MET A 19 -32.33 5.40 12.02
C MET A 19 -31.11 4.50 11.80
N THR A 20 -30.20 4.87 10.89
CA THR A 20 -28.91 4.18 10.77
C THR A 20 -28.04 4.52 11.99
N PRO A 21 -27.31 3.53 12.53
CA PRO A 21 -26.37 3.79 13.62
C PRO A 21 -25.35 4.81 13.15
N LYS A 22 -25.10 5.85 13.96
CA LYS A 22 -24.00 6.79 13.74
C LYS A 22 -22.72 5.97 13.65
N ILE A 23 -22.12 5.90 12.46
CA ILE A 23 -20.77 5.38 12.30
C ILE A 23 -19.84 6.26 13.13
N ASN A 24 -19.45 5.76 14.29
CA ASN A 24 -18.49 6.44 15.12
C ASN A 24 -17.13 6.22 14.43
N ALA A 25 -16.54 7.28 13.88
CA ALA A 25 -15.16 7.24 13.36
C ALA A 25 -14.13 7.13 14.52
N LYS A 26 -14.48 6.36 15.55
CA LYS A 26 -13.66 6.14 16.73
C LYS A 26 -12.88 4.87 16.46
N GLU A 27 -11.56 5.03 16.49
CA GLU A 27 -10.54 4.10 16.04
C GLU A 27 -10.22 4.18 14.55
N PHE A 28 -9.65 5.32 14.14
CA PHE A 28 -8.42 5.19 13.37
C PHE A 28 -7.47 4.43 14.30
N ILE A 29 -7.43 3.10 14.19
CA ILE A 29 -6.55 2.30 15.03
C ILE A 29 -5.15 2.80 14.68
N ASN A 30 -4.56 3.56 15.58
CA ASN A 30 -3.15 3.91 15.53
C ASN A 30 -2.38 2.64 15.92
N ASN A 31 -2.51 1.62 15.08
CA ASN A 31 -1.56 0.54 15.06
C ASN A 31 -0.25 1.22 14.73
N ASN A 32 0.75 1.09 15.61
CA ASN A 32 2.15 1.37 15.25
C ASN A 32 2.52 0.39 14.12
N MET A 33 2.04 0.68 12.91
CA MET A 33 2.15 -0.16 11.75
C MET A 33 3.51 0.11 11.15
N VAL A 34 4.37 -0.89 11.26
CA VAL A 34 5.70 -0.86 10.68
C VAL A 34 5.51 -0.87 9.16
N ARG A 35 6.07 0.13 8.48
CA ARG A 35 5.90 0.31 7.03
C ARG A 35 7.25 0.26 6.32
N SER A 36 7.27 -0.43 5.18
CA SER A 36 8.38 -0.35 4.23
C SER A 36 8.06 0.70 3.16
N ILE A 37 9.06 1.52 2.86
CA ILE A 37 9.06 2.47 1.75
C ILE A 37 10.41 2.31 1.04
N SER A 38 10.39 2.10 -0.27
CA SER A 38 11.59 2.04 -1.11
C SER A 38 11.55 3.10 -2.20
N THR A 39 12.72 3.44 -2.73
CA THR A 39 12.84 4.35 -3.88
C THR A 39 12.68 3.61 -5.20
N TRP A 40 12.18 4.36 -6.17
CA TRP A 40 11.76 3.94 -7.51
C TRP A 40 10.61 2.93 -7.53
N LYS A 41 10.26 2.44 -8.73
CA LYS A 41 9.14 1.51 -8.96
C LYS A 41 9.55 0.06 -8.67
N THR A 42 10.13 -0.19 -7.51
CA THR A 42 10.61 -1.52 -7.06
C THR A 42 9.53 -2.19 -6.20
N THR A 43 8.40 -2.54 -6.82
CA THR A 43 7.22 -3.03 -6.10
C THR A 43 7.47 -4.35 -5.38
N GLU A 44 8.29 -5.23 -5.94
CA GLU A 44 8.59 -6.55 -5.37
C GLU A 44 9.52 -6.44 -4.15
N ALA A 45 10.58 -5.62 -4.24
CA ALA A 45 11.46 -5.31 -3.12
C ALA A 45 10.71 -4.70 -1.93
N ASN A 46 9.84 -3.70 -2.20
CA ASN A 46 9.08 -3.05 -1.13
C ASN A 46 8.07 -4.01 -0.48
N LEU A 47 7.42 -4.86 -1.29
CA LEU A 47 6.49 -5.88 -0.79
C LEU A 47 7.23 -6.89 0.09
N LYS A 48 8.41 -7.36 -0.35
CA LYS A 48 9.23 -8.31 0.41
C LYS A 48 9.64 -7.76 1.77
N ALA A 49 10.14 -6.53 1.82
CA ALA A 49 10.49 -5.86 3.06
C ALA A 49 9.25 -5.68 3.96
N GLY A 50 8.12 -5.22 3.41
CA GLY A 50 6.85 -5.12 4.14
C GLY A 50 6.42 -6.43 4.80
N LEU A 51 6.45 -7.54 4.05
CA LEU A 51 6.09 -8.87 4.56
C LEU A 51 7.05 -9.37 5.65
N MET A 52 8.31 -8.93 5.67
CA MET A 52 9.25 -9.25 6.74
C MET A 52 8.92 -8.45 8.00
N LEU A 53 8.59 -7.16 7.85
CA LEU A 53 8.16 -6.31 8.96
C LEU A 53 6.86 -6.82 9.58
N ASP A 54 5.91 -7.30 8.77
CA ASP A 54 4.66 -7.93 9.23
C ASP A 54 4.90 -9.20 10.07
N LYS A 55 6.03 -9.88 9.84
CA LYS A 55 6.47 -11.05 10.64
C LYS A 55 7.21 -10.67 11.92
N GLY A 56 7.40 -9.37 12.18
CA GLY A 56 8.15 -8.87 13.33
C GLY A 56 9.68 -8.94 13.17
N ILE A 57 10.17 -9.11 11.93
CA ILE A 57 11.61 -9.02 11.64
C ILE A 57 12.05 -7.55 11.79
N ASP A 58 13.28 -7.35 12.26
CA ASP A 58 13.83 -6.01 12.45
C ASP A 58 13.99 -5.26 11.11
N GLY A 59 13.99 -3.92 11.19
CA GLY A 59 14.02 -3.06 10.01
C GLY A 59 15.25 -3.22 9.14
N LEU A 60 16.40 -3.56 9.72
CA LEU A 60 17.64 -3.75 8.97
C LEU A 60 17.57 -5.04 8.15
N SER A 61 17.22 -6.15 8.79
CA SER A 61 17.08 -7.44 8.11
C SER A 61 15.99 -7.42 7.02
N ALA A 62 14.88 -6.72 7.27
CA ALA A 62 13.82 -6.53 6.29
C ALA A 62 14.28 -5.71 5.07
N ALA A 63 15.04 -4.62 5.30
CA ALA A 63 15.58 -3.80 4.22
C ALA A 63 16.57 -4.57 3.35
N VAL A 64 17.51 -5.30 3.96
CA VAL A 64 18.47 -6.15 3.23
C VAL A 64 17.75 -7.20 2.38
N SER A 65 16.74 -7.87 2.96
CA SER A 65 15.94 -8.88 2.25
C SER A 65 15.14 -8.31 1.09
N GLY A 66 14.73 -7.04 1.17
CA GLY A 66 14.01 -6.35 0.09
C GLY A 66 14.93 -5.97 -1.06
N VAL A 67 16.07 -5.34 -0.78
CA VAL A 67 17.03 -4.86 -1.80
C VAL A 67 17.64 -6.01 -2.59
N ALA A 68 17.86 -7.17 -1.97
CA ALA A 68 18.39 -8.37 -2.64
C ALA A 68 17.58 -8.79 -3.88
N ILE A 69 16.26 -8.51 -3.92
CA ILE A 69 15.43 -8.79 -5.10
C ILE A 69 15.91 -7.99 -6.31
N GLU A 70 16.25 -6.72 -6.13
CA GLU A 70 16.73 -5.87 -7.22
C GLU A 70 18.19 -6.17 -7.58
N GLU A 71 19.01 -6.55 -6.60
CA GLU A 71 20.42 -6.94 -6.84
C GLU A 71 20.53 -8.22 -7.69
N GLU A 72 19.61 -9.16 -7.51
CA GLU A 72 19.57 -10.42 -8.27
C GLU A 72 18.83 -10.28 -9.62
N ASN A 73 18.19 -9.14 -9.88
CA ASN A 73 17.38 -8.94 -11.07
C ASN A 73 18.25 -8.57 -12.29
N PRO A 74 18.44 -9.46 -13.28
CA PRO A 74 19.27 -9.16 -14.46
C PRO A 74 18.69 -8.04 -15.33
N LYS A 75 17.40 -7.71 -15.17
CA LYS A 75 16.76 -6.61 -15.91
C LYS A 75 16.99 -5.26 -15.24
N ASN A 76 17.43 -5.24 -13.98
CA ASN A 76 17.74 -4.00 -13.28
C ASN A 76 19.19 -3.61 -13.58
N THR A 77 19.35 -2.67 -14.48
CA THR A 77 20.65 -2.21 -14.98
C THR A 77 21.33 -1.20 -14.07
N THR A 78 20.71 -0.86 -12.94
CA THR A 78 21.15 0.23 -12.05
C THR A 78 21.53 -0.27 -10.65
N VAL A 79 21.36 -1.56 -10.39
CA VAL A 79 21.62 -2.19 -9.10
C VAL A 79 22.08 -3.62 -9.33
N GLY A 80 23.26 -3.98 -8.83
CA GLY A 80 23.71 -5.37 -8.72
C GLY A 80 23.99 -6.06 -10.06
N PHE A 81 23.50 -7.29 -10.23
CA PHE A 81 23.87 -8.17 -11.33
C PHE A 81 23.53 -7.60 -12.71
N GLY A 82 22.38 -6.93 -12.86
CA GLY A 82 21.97 -6.38 -14.15
C GLY A 82 22.83 -5.20 -14.63
N GLU A 83 23.48 -4.46 -13.73
CA GLU A 83 24.47 -3.43 -14.11
C GLU A 83 25.72 -4.10 -14.71
N HIS A 84 26.22 -5.15 -14.05
CA HIS A 84 27.42 -5.86 -14.50
C HIS A 84 27.26 -6.53 -15.88
N LEU A 85 26.03 -6.90 -16.27
CA LEU A 85 25.77 -7.47 -17.60
C LEU A 85 25.95 -6.44 -18.73
N ILE A 86 25.70 -5.16 -18.48
CA ILE A 86 25.94 -4.10 -19.47
C ILE A 86 27.43 -3.89 -19.68
N ASP A 87 28.21 -3.88 -18.59
CA ASP A 87 29.67 -3.71 -18.64
C ASP A 87 30.39 -4.83 -19.42
N GLN A 88 29.74 -5.98 -19.65
CA GLN A 88 30.31 -7.07 -20.46
C GLN A 88 29.89 -7.05 -21.93
N GLU A 89 28.90 -6.23 -22.31
CA GLU A 89 28.46 -6.09 -23.70
C GLU A 89 29.12 -4.90 -24.43
N GLU A 90 29.79 -3.98 -23.73
CA GLU A 90 30.66 -2.92 -24.27
C GLU A 90 32.12 -3.37 -24.50
#